data_AF-A0A7C1G4T3-F1
#
_entry.id   AF-A0A7C1G4T3-F1
#
_cell.length_a   1.000
_cell.length_b   1.000
_cell.length_c   1.000
_cell.angle_alpha   90.00
_cell.angle_beta   90.00
_cell.angle_gamma   90.00
#
_symmetry.space_group_name_H-M   'P 1'
#
loop_
_entity.id
_entity.type
_entity.pdbx_description
1 polymer ?
#
loop_
_entity_poly.entity_id
_entity_poly.type
_entity_poly.pdbx_seq_one_letter_code
_entity_poly.pdbx_strand_id
1 'polypeptide(L)'
;MHMEKRQPSDQLSRRDFLRITAGALAATGISIFLPGCGPAGAPAVATPAGVVAGMVDTSRFKKDPPWNVGRAGAGDVNAWMVMLSQHYEYGIKEKYKDLFANYYVTAANFDPSKQISDVEDLLSKDIDLLFIEPAAEAPLTAVVEKAADRGIPVVLVSTRVNTDKYTTWVSRNNVQVGFMYADYMGRKLNGKGGVVLLMGFAGSSYAEDVLRGVRQGLSKYPEMKELAMANANWSPTDAKKAMEAFIQAHPQIDGVISDGGQMGLGAVDALLDAKRPIPPITADGWNGWLRRAKELNLEFFAVSGDQAMSLTAVDQAVKILRGEPIAKNVEYPVVTFEQDQIDKYYRPDLNDQYWAPHQLPEEWVQRVYKA
;
A
#
# COMPACT_ATOMS: atom_id res chain seq x y z
N MET A 1 -44.51 56.83 12.95
CA MET A 1 -43.62 57.98 12.71
C MET A 1 -42.19 57.45 12.80
N HIS A 2 -41.50 57.40 11.64
CA HIS A 2 -40.07 57.08 11.35
C HIS A 2 -39.44 55.79 11.94
N MET A 3 -39.07 54.79 11.12
CA MET A 3 -37.83 54.63 10.31
C MET A 3 -36.55 54.70 11.18
N GLU A 4 -35.56 53.80 11.11
CA GLU A 4 -34.99 53.12 9.95
C GLU A 4 -34.08 51.91 10.33
N LYS A 5 -33.88 51.03 9.35
CA LYS A 5 -33.04 49.81 9.32
C LYS A 5 -31.52 50.14 9.28
N ARG A 6 -30.66 49.18 9.66
CA ARG A 6 -29.61 48.53 8.80
C ARG A 6 -28.62 47.64 9.58
N GLN A 7 -28.49 46.41 9.11
CA GLN A 7 -27.25 45.63 8.95
C GLN A 7 -27.21 45.26 7.44
N PRO A 8 -26.20 44.57 6.86
CA PRO A 8 -24.75 44.47 7.12
C PRO A 8 -23.92 44.56 5.81
N SER A 9 -22.60 44.79 5.86
CA SER A 9 -21.59 44.38 4.84
C SER A 9 -20.20 44.80 5.38
N ASP A 10 -19.03 44.20 5.10
CA ASP A 10 -18.56 43.50 3.91
C ASP A 10 -17.45 42.50 4.22
N GLN A 11 -17.42 41.47 3.39
CA GLN A 11 -16.38 40.47 3.24
C GLN A 11 -15.11 41.09 2.64
N LEU A 12 -13.94 40.67 3.14
CA LEU A 12 -12.66 40.93 2.47
C LEU A 12 -12.55 40.04 1.22
N SER A 13 -12.43 40.68 0.06
CA SER A 13 -12.29 40.02 -1.24
C SER A 13 -10.81 39.93 -1.70
N ARG A 14 -10.51 38.92 -2.52
CA ARG A 14 -9.20 38.42 -2.99
C ARG A 14 -8.36 39.39 -3.87
N ARG A 15 -8.35 40.70 -3.62
CA ARG A 15 -7.62 41.67 -4.49
C ARG A 15 -6.53 42.51 -3.83
N ASP A 16 -6.19 42.27 -2.56
CA ASP A 16 -5.21 43.09 -1.83
C ASP A 16 -3.83 42.44 -1.64
N PHE A 17 -3.47 41.39 -2.39
CA PHE A 17 -2.19 40.68 -2.18
C PHE A 17 -1.17 40.73 -3.32
N LEU A 18 -1.22 41.75 -4.18
CA LEU A 18 -0.20 41.96 -5.21
C LEU A 18 0.13 43.44 -5.36
N ARG A 19 1.26 43.86 -4.76
CA ARG A 19 2.21 44.90 -5.23
C ARG A 19 3.09 45.36 -4.06
N ILE A 20 4.21 44.67 -3.81
CA ILE A 20 5.43 45.37 -3.40
C ILE A 20 6.58 44.85 -4.27
N THR A 21 7.23 45.84 -4.85
CA THR A 21 8.21 45.91 -5.92
C THR A 21 9.55 45.22 -5.63
N ALA A 22 10.09 44.63 -6.69
CA ALA A 22 11.50 44.30 -6.86
C ALA A 22 12.40 45.57 -6.89
N GLY A 23 13.65 45.42 -6.48
CA GLY A 23 14.72 46.41 -6.66
C GLY A 23 16.00 46.02 -5.92
N ALA A 24 16.99 45.58 -6.69
CA ALA A 24 18.28 44.99 -6.28
C ALA A 24 19.25 45.96 -5.57
N LEU A 25 20.23 45.43 -4.83
CA LEU A 25 21.67 45.62 -5.12
C LEU A 25 22.56 44.69 -4.27
N ALA A 26 23.69 44.31 -4.87
CA ALA A 26 24.68 43.35 -4.40
C ALA A 26 25.57 43.87 -3.25
N ALA A 27 26.02 42.94 -2.39
CA ALA A 27 27.26 43.09 -1.63
C ALA A 27 27.88 41.71 -1.35
N THR A 28 29.01 41.45 -2.02
CA THR A 28 29.92 40.35 -1.78
C THR A 28 30.67 40.55 -0.46
N GLY A 29 30.44 39.66 0.51
CA GLY A 29 31.17 39.62 1.78
C GLY A 29 31.93 38.30 1.91
N ILE A 30 33.21 38.30 1.55
CA ILE A 30 34.16 37.22 1.79
C ILE A 30 34.44 37.17 3.30
N SER A 31 34.03 36.10 3.98
CA SER A 31 34.47 35.82 5.35
C SER A 31 35.61 34.81 5.31
N ILE A 32 36.82 35.29 5.61
CA ILE A 32 38.02 34.48 5.85
C ILE A 32 37.87 33.85 7.24
N PHE A 33 37.70 32.54 7.31
CA PHE A 33 37.88 31.76 8.55
C PHE A 33 39.27 31.15 8.55
N LEU A 34 40.10 31.56 9.52
CA LEU A 34 41.37 30.90 9.86
C LEU A 34 41.08 29.57 10.59
N PRO A 35 41.87 28.49 10.37
CA PRO A 35 41.63 27.21 11.01
C PRO A 35 42.21 27.19 12.44
N GLY A 36 41.33 27.01 13.43
CA GLY A 36 41.72 26.64 14.79
C GLY A 36 42.02 25.14 14.88
N CYS A 37 43.20 24.80 15.41
CA CYS A 37 43.60 23.42 15.72
C CYS A 37 42.69 22.78 16.78
N GLY A 38 42.17 21.59 16.49
CA GLY A 38 41.55 20.64 17.42
C GLY A 38 41.85 19.20 16.97
N PRO A 39 41.90 18.20 17.88
CA PRO A 39 42.65 16.97 17.66
C PRO A 39 41.96 15.95 16.74
N ALA A 40 42.76 15.39 15.84
CA ALA A 40 42.61 14.15 15.05
C ALA A 40 41.21 13.51 14.99
N GLY A 41 40.45 13.88 13.97
CA GLY A 41 39.27 13.13 13.52
C GLY A 41 39.66 11.87 12.73
N ALA A 42 38.95 10.78 12.98
CA ALA A 42 38.95 9.57 12.16
C ALA A 42 38.72 9.90 10.67
N PRO A 43 39.23 9.08 9.72
CA PRO A 43 39.08 9.40 8.30
C PRO A 43 37.59 9.42 7.94
N ALA A 44 37.13 10.58 7.48
CA ALA A 44 35.80 10.73 6.91
C ALA A 44 35.71 9.81 5.69
N VAL A 45 34.83 8.82 5.74
CA VAL A 45 34.43 8.04 4.57
C VAL A 45 33.79 9.01 3.59
N ALA A 46 34.46 9.23 2.46
CA ALA A 46 33.96 10.12 1.42
C ALA A 46 32.64 9.56 0.87
N THR A 47 31.54 10.26 1.14
CA THR A 47 30.26 10.01 0.47
C THR A 47 30.44 10.32 -1.02
N PRO A 48 30.05 9.43 -1.95
CA PRO A 48 30.09 9.74 -3.37
C PRO A 48 29.28 11.01 -3.65
N ALA A 49 29.87 11.94 -4.39
CA ALA A 49 29.21 13.17 -4.80
C ALA A 49 28.00 12.82 -5.69
N GLY A 50 26.78 13.15 -5.23
CA GLY A 50 25.57 13.14 -6.07
C GLY A 50 24.33 12.46 -5.48
N VAL A 51 24.42 11.78 -4.34
CA VAL A 51 23.25 11.12 -3.73
C VAL A 51 22.53 12.10 -2.82
N VAL A 52 21.37 12.62 -3.28
CA VAL A 52 20.44 13.38 -2.43
C VAL A 52 20.00 12.48 -1.27
N ALA A 53 19.92 13.01 -0.05
CA ALA A 53 19.52 12.24 1.14
C ALA A 53 18.25 11.41 0.86
N GLY A 54 18.31 10.10 1.07
CA GLY A 54 17.22 9.15 0.80
C GLY A 54 17.32 8.38 -0.52
N MET A 55 18.25 8.74 -1.41
CA MET A 55 18.56 7.98 -2.62
C MET A 55 19.62 6.90 -2.33
N VAL A 56 19.57 5.81 -3.10
CA VAL A 56 20.47 4.66 -3.08
C VAL A 56 21.27 4.68 -4.39
N ASP A 57 22.59 4.66 -4.27
CA ASP A 57 23.48 4.49 -5.43
C ASP A 57 23.44 3.03 -5.89
N THR A 58 23.01 2.83 -7.14
CA THR A 58 22.86 1.51 -7.77
C THR A 58 23.93 1.25 -8.82
N SER A 59 24.89 2.14 -9.02
CA SER A 59 25.91 2.05 -10.08
C SER A 59 26.65 0.70 -10.08
N ARG A 60 26.88 0.12 -8.89
CA ARG A 60 27.48 -1.21 -8.72
C ARG A 60 26.67 -2.37 -9.30
N PHE A 61 25.37 -2.19 -9.51
CA PHE A 61 24.44 -3.19 -10.06
C PHE A 61 24.25 -3.06 -11.56
N LYS A 62 24.88 -2.06 -12.20
CA LYS A 62 24.74 -1.84 -13.64
C LYS A 62 25.20 -3.08 -14.42
N LYS A 63 24.34 -3.56 -15.30
CA LYS A 63 24.61 -4.70 -16.20
C LYS A 63 23.93 -4.48 -17.54
N ASP A 64 24.53 -4.96 -18.63
CA ASP A 64 23.88 -4.91 -19.95
C ASP A 64 22.75 -5.96 -20.04
N PRO A 65 21.60 -5.63 -20.65
CA PRO A 65 20.52 -6.58 -20.88
C PRO A 65 20.91 -7.65 -21.92
N PRO A 66 20.20 -8.79 -21.97
CA PRO A 66 19.00 -9.11 -21.19
C PRO A 66 19.30 -9.71 -19.81
N TRP A 67 18.50 -9.36 -18.80
CA TRP A 67 18.70 -9.74 -17.40
C TRP A 67 17.87 -10.94 -16.96
N ASN A 68 18.39 -11.70 -15.99
CA ASN A 68 17.65 -12.73 -15.29
C ASN A 68 17.07 -12.17 -13.99
N VAL A 69 15.77 -12.31 -13.74
CA VAL A 69 15.16 -11.84 -12.48
C VAL A 69 14.41 -12.96 -11.78
N GLY A 70 14.54 -12.99 -10.45
CA GLY A 70 13.80 -13.89 -9.58
C GLY A 70 12.72 -13.14 -8.82
N ARG A 71 11.56 -13.78 -8.63
CA ARG A 71 10.51 -13.32 -7.71
C ARG A 71 10.18 -14.42 -6.71
N ALA A 72 10.43 -14.14 -5.43
CA ALA A 72 10.01 -14.95 -4.30
C ALA A 72 8.71 -14.40 -3.72
N GLY A 73 7.58 -14.83 -4.26
CA GLY A 73 6.26 -14.38 -3.82
C GLY A 73 5.61 -15.30 -2.78
N ALA A 74 4.69 -14.75 -1.99
CA ALA A 74 3.83 -15.53 -1.10
C ALA A 74 2.79 -16.41 -1.84
N GLY A 75 2.78 -16.43 -3.17
CA GLY A 75 1.91 -17.27 -4.03
C GLY A 75 0.57 -16.61 -4.39
N ASP A 76 -0.08 -17.07 -5.46
CA ASP A 76 -1.36 -16.53 -5.94
C ASP A 76 -2.56 -17.10 -5.16
N VAL A 77 -2.53 -16.98 -3.84
CA VAL A 77 -3.53 -17.61 -2.96
C VAL A 77 -4.83 -16.81 -2.83
N ASN A 78 -4.86 -15.56 -3.31
CA ASN A 78 -6.06 -14.73 -3.37
C ASN A 78 -6.04 -13.79 -4.59
N ALA A 79 -7.18 -13.17 -4.87
CA ALA A 79 -7.39 -12.29 -6.03
C ALA A 79 -6.41 -11.10 -6.06
N TRP A 80 -6.03 -10.58 -4.88
CA TRP A 80 -5.10 -9.46 -4.76
C TRP A 80 -3.71 -9.86 -5.28
N MET A 81 -3.24 -11.04 -4.87
CA MET A 81 -1.94 -11.57 -5.30
C MET A 81 -1.92 -11.91 -6.78
N VAL A 82 -3.03 -12.44 -7.32
CA VAL A 82 -3.16 -12.64 -8.77
C VAL A 82 -3.01 -11.33 -9.52
N MET A 83 -3.70 -10.25 -9.11
CA MET A 83 -3.57 -8.95 -9.77
C MET A 83 -2.17 -8.34 -9.61
N LEU A 84 -1.53 -8.51 -8.45
CA LEU A 84 -0.13 -8.11 -8.25
C LEU A 84 0.80 -8.87 -9.22
N SER A 85 0.59 -10.18 -9.37
CA SER A 85 1.30 -11.03 -10.32
C SER A 85 1.08 -10.56 -11.77
N GLN A 86 -0.13 -10.20 -12.16
CA GLN A 86 -0.40 -9.67 -13.50
C GLN A 86 0.37 -8.39 -13.83
N HIS A 87 0.57 -7.51 -12.86
CA HIS A 87 1.36 -6.28 -13.04
C HIS A 87 2.86 -6.57 -13.19
N TYR A 88 3.41 -7.57 -12.49
CA TYR A 88 4.76 -8.06 -12.77
C TYR A 88 4.87 -8.64 -14.18
N GLU A 89 3.95 -9.53 -14.53
CA GLU A 89 3.91 -10.21 -15.82
C GLU A 89 3.86 -9.21 -16.97
N TYR A 90 2.97 -8.22 -16.90
CA TYR A 90 2.92 -7.15 -17.88
C TYR A 90 4.21 -6.33 -17.94
N GLY A 91 4.76 -5.93 -16.80
CA GLY A 91 5.99 -5.16 -16.73
C GLY A 91 7.17 -5.87 -17.38
N ILE A 92 7.36 -7.14 -17.05
CA ILE A 92 8.52 -7.94 -17.48
C ILE A 92 8.33 -8.45 -18.92
N LYS A 93 7.16 -8.99 -19.27
CA LYS A 93 6.95 -9.70 -20.54
C LYS A 93 6.43 -8.83 -21.67
N GLU A 94 5.91 -7.64 -21.40
CA GLU A 94 5.41 -6.73 -22.44
C GLU A 94 6.13 -5.39 -22.41
N LYS A 95 6.02 -4.64 -21.30
CA LYS A 95 6.54 -3.26 -21.20
C LYS A 95 8.07 -3.20 -21.40
N TYR A 96 8.80 -4.16 -20.83
CA TYR A 96 10.26 -4.25 -20.89
C TYR A 96 10.78 -5.57 -21.45
N LYS A 97 10.03 -6.19 -22.35
CA LYS A 97 10.31 -7.54 -22.88
C LYS A 97 11.73 -7.73 -23.44
N ASP A 98 12.31 -6.68 -24.02
CA ASP A 98 13.65 -6.73 -24.62
C ASP A 98 14.78 -6.59 -23.58
N LEU A 99 14.46 -6.32 -22.31
CA LEU A 99 15.42 -6.15 -21.23
C LEU A 99 15.56 -7.40 -20.35
N PHE A 100 14.62 -8.34 -20.40
CA PHE A 100 14.59 -9.51 -19.52
C PHE A 100 14.70 -10.81 -20.32
N ALA A 101 15.70 -11.63 -19.98
CA ALA A 101 15.90 -12.95 -20.58
C ALA A 101 15.05 -14.01 -19.90
N ASN A 102 15.10 -14.04 -18.56
CA ASN A 102 14.39 -15.03 -17.76
C ASN A 102 13.68 -14.37 -16.58
N TYR A 103 12.48 -14.86 -16.31
CA TYR A 103 11.68 -14.51 -15.14
C TYR A 103 11.34 -15.77 -14.36
N TYR A 104 12.05 -15.98 -13.25
CA TYR A 104 11.84 -17.11 -12.37
C TYR A 104 10.88 -16.72 -11.26
N VAL A 105 9.78 -17.45 -11.12
CA VAL A 105 8.76 -17.19 -10.10
C VAL A 105 8.64 -18.40 -9.19
N THR A 106 8.67 -18.16 -7.88
CA THR A 106 8.33 -19.13 -6.86
C THR A 106 7.10 -18.66 -6.08
N ALA A 107 6.40 -19.62 -5.48
CA ALA A 107 5.18 -19.38 -4.72
C ALA A 107 5.27 -20.10 -3.37
N ALA A 108 5.34 -19.32 -2.29
CA ALA A 108 5.51 -19.85 -0.96
C ALA A 108 4.18 -20.19 -0.24
N ASN A 109 3.04 -19.76 -0.78
CA ASN A 109 1.71 -19.92 -0.17
C ASN A 109 1.64 -19.45 1.30
N PHE A 110 2.20 -18.28 1.58
CA PHE A 110 2.39 -17.71 2.92
C PHE A 110 3.14 -18.61 3.92
N ASP A 111 3.93 -19.59 3.48
CA ASP A 111 4.84 -20.36 4.33
C ASP A 111 6.24 -19.70 4.34
N PRO A 112 6.68 -19.09 5.46
CA PRO A 112 7.99 -18.44 5.53
C PRO A 112 9.16 -19.40 5.35
N SER A 113 9.04 -20.65 5.82
CA SER A 113 10.11 -21.65 5.70
C SER A 113 10.28 -22.05 4.24
N LYS A 114 9.17 -22.27 3.53
CA LYS A 114 9.19 -22.50 2.10
C LYS A 114 9.76 -21.31 1.34
N GLN A 115 9.36 -20.08 1.69
CA GLN A 115 9.85 -18.88 1.00
C GLN A 115 11.36 -18.71 1.16
N ILE A 116 11.93 -19.07 2.32
CA ILE A 116 13.39 -19.08 2.52
C ILE A 116 14.06 -20.03 1.52
N SER A 117 13.59 -21.28 1.42
CA SER A 117 14.11 -22.25 0.44
C SER A 117 13.94 -21.75 -0.99
N ASP A 118 12.78 -21.16 -1.32
CA ASP A 118 12.50 -20.59 -2.64
C ASP A 118 13.50 -19.47 -3.00
N VAL A 119 13.86 -18.61 -2.05
CA VAL A 119 14.89 -17.58 -2.26
C VAL A 119 16.26 -18.24 -2.51
N GLU A 120 16.64 -19.26 -1.74
CA GLU A 120 17.91 -19.98 -1.94
C GLU A 120 17.99 -20.62 -3.34
N ASP A 121 16.88 -21.24 -3.78
CA ASP A 121 16.76 -21.80 -5.12
C ASP A 121 16.89 -20.72 -6.21
N LEU A 122 16.24 -19.56 -6.05
CA LEU A 122 16.37 -18.45 -7.00
C LEU A 122 17.80 -17.89 -7.05
N LEU A 123 18.47 -17.78 -5.91
CA LEU A 123 19.86 -17.34 -5.82
C LEU A 123 20.83 -18.34 -6.49
N SER A 124 20.41 -19.57 -6.77
CA SER A 124 21.19 -20.56 -7.55
C SER A 124 21.05 -20.41 -9.08
N LYS A 125 20.14 -19.56 -9.56
CA LYS A 125 19.79 -19.41 -10.99
C LYS A 125 20.46 -18.21 -11.68
N ASP A 126 21.57 -17.73 -11.13
CA ASP A 126 22.32 -16.57 -11.66
C ASP A 126 21.41 -15.36 -11.97
N ILE A 127 20.51 -15.04 -11.03
CA ILE A 127 19.64 -13.88 -11.12
C ILE A 127 20.44 -12.59 -10.89
N ASP A 128 20.09 -11.56 -11.64
CA ASP A 128 20.63 -10.21 -11.56
C ASP A 128 19.90 -9.35 -10.52
N LEU A 129 18.66 -9.72 -10.18
CA LEU A 129 17.84 -9.02 -9.20
C LEU A 129 16.80 -9.97 -8.60
N LEU A 130 16.50 -9.75 -7.31
CA LEU A 130 15.48 -10.47 -6.58
C LEU A 130 14.33 -9.53 -6.18
N PHE A 131 13.12 -9.82 -6.66
CA PHE A 131 11.89 -9.35 -6.06
C PHE A 131 11.48 -10.28 -4.93
N ILE A 132 10.99 -9.72 -3.83
CA ILE A 132 10.44 -10.51 -2.73
C ILE A 132 9.21 -9.80 -2.14
N GLU A 133 8.14 -10.59 -1.94
CA GLU A 133 6.99 -10.22 -1.13
C GLU A 133 7.05 -11.03 0.18
N PRO A 134 7.73 -10.55 1.24
CA PRO A 134 7.92 -11.33 2.47
C PRO A 134 6.59 -11.84 3.06
N ALA A 135 6.49 -13.16 3.25
CA ALA A 135 5.34 -13.80 3.92
C ALA A 135 5.27 -13.44 5.41
N ALA A 136 6.41 -13.10 6.01
CA ALA A 136 6.52 -12.60 7.38
C ALA A 136 7.75 -11.69 7.53
N GLU A 137 7.71 -10.74 8.45
CA GLU A 137 8.75 -9.71 8.60
C GLU A 137 10.06 -10.27 9.18
N ALA A 138 10.01 -10.83 10.41
CA ALA A 138 11.20 -11.34 11.07
C ALA A 138 11.83 -12.57 10.38
N PRO A 139 11.06 -13.62 10.00
CA PRO A 139 11.65 -14.85 9.46
C PRO A 139 12.41 -14.68 8.13
N LEU A 140 11.99 -13.74 7.29
CA LEU A 140 12.60 -13.50 5.98
C LEU A 140 13.84 -12.59 6.05
N THR A 141 14.18 -12.05 7.22
CA THR A 141 15.28 -11.09 7.38
C THR A 141 16.62 -11.70 6.95
N ALA A 142 17.00 -12.85 7.50
CA ALA A 142 18.30 -13.45 7.24
C ALA A 142 18.52 -13.83 5.76
N VAL A 143 17.48 -14.30 5.07
CA VAL A 143 17.60 -14.71 3.66
C VAL A 143 17.70 -13.49 2.72
N VAL A 144 17.06 -12.37 3.09
CA VAL A 144 17.24 -11.08 2.40
C VAL A 144 18.67 -10.56 2.57
N GLU A 145 19.22 -10.64 3.79
CA GLU A 145 20.61 -10.26 4.03
C GLU A 145 21.59 -11.13 3.23
N LYS A 146 21.34 -12.44 3.17
CA LYS A 146 22.13 -13.39 2.36
C LYS A 146 22.12 -13.03 0.88
N ALA A 147 20.96 -12.63 0.32
CA ALA A 147 20.87 -12.19 -1.07
C ALA A 147 21.69 -10.90 -1.32
N ALA A 148 21.55 -9.92 -0.43
CA ALA A 148 22.29 -8.66 -0.50
C ALA A 148 23.80 -8.85 -0.35
N ASP A 149 24.24 -9.70 0.57
CA ASP A 149 25.66 -10.01 0.81
C ASP A 149 26.30 -10.77 -0.37
N ARG A 150 25.50 -11.42 -1.22
CA ARG A 150 25.93 -11.97 -2.52
C ARG A 150 26.03 -10.93 -3.64
N GLY A 151 25.76 -9.65 -3.34
CA GLY A 151 25.79 -8.57 -4.32
C GLY A 151 24.55 -8.50 -5.22
N ILE A 152 23.49 -9.23 -4.89
CA ILE A 152 22.22 -9.22 -5.65
C ILE A 152 21.33 -8.11 -5.06
N PRO A 153 20.88 -7.13 -5.88
CA PRO A 153 19.93 -6.14 -5.42
C PRO A 153 18.58 -6.79 -5.08
N VAL A 154 18.01 -6.38 -3.94
CA VAL A 154 16.72 -6.89 -3.46
C VAL A 154 15.68 -5.78 -3.48
N VAL A 155 14.56 -6.03 -4.16
CA VAL A 155 13.38 -5.14 -4.20
C VAL A 155 12.29 -5.78 -3.34
N LEU A 156 12.01 -5.17 -2.18
CA LEU A 156 10.89 -5.57 -1.34
C LEU A 156 9.59 -4.97 -1.91
N VAL A 157 8.50 -5.73 -1.90
CA VAL A 157 7.18 -5.26 -2.34
C VAL A 157 6.12 -5.55 -1.29
N SER A 158 5.31 -4.53 -1.00
CA SER A 158 4.24 -4.53 0.02
C SER A 158 4.75 -4.68 1.46
N THR A 159 5.25 -5.84 1.85
CA THR A 159 5.71 -6.16 3.21
C THR A 159 7.21 -5.91 3.39
N ARG A 160 7.61 -5.59 4.63
CA ARG A 160 9.02 -5.33 4.99
C ARG A 160 9.66 -6.50 5.76
N VAL A 161 10.98 -6.39 5.99
CA VAL A 161 11.80 -7.26 6.85
C VAL A 161 12.57 -6.43 7.89
N ASN A 162 13.13 -7.06 8.92
CA ASN A 162 13.86 -6.39 10.02
C ASN A 162 15.34 -6.11 9.69
N THR A 163 15.62 -5.56 8.50
CA THR A 163 16.98 -5.18 8.09
C THR A 163 16.92 -4.10 7.02
N ASP A 164 17.93 -3.26 6.94
CA ASP A 164 18.08 -2.26 5.87
C ASP A 164 18.95 -2.75 4.70
N LYS A 165 19.35 -4.03 4.66
CA LYS A 165 20.22 -4.56 3.59
C LYS A 165 19.54 -4.71 2.22
N TYR A 166 18.22 -4.51 2.11
CA TYR A 166 17.53 -4.48 0.82
C TYR A 166 17.91 -3.25 -0.03
N THR A 167 17.70 -3.27 -1.34
CA THR A 167 18.02 -2.13 -2.21
C THR A 167 16.93 -1.06 -2.16
N THR A 168 15.67 -1.46 -2.31
CA THR A 168 14.51 -0.56 -2.18
C THR A 168 13.27 -1.30 -1.70
N TRP A 169 12.36 -0.57 -1.09
CA TRP A 169 11.06 -1.07 -0.66
C TRP A 169 9.95 -0.27 -1.34
N VAL A 170 9.12 -0.96 -2.12
CA VAL A 170 7.94 -0.39 -2.76
C VAL A 170 6.72 -0.80 -1.94
N SER A 171 6.07 0.17 -1.30
CA SER A 171 4.88 -0.06 -0.46
C SER A 171 4.05 1.20 -0.37
N ARG A 172 3.03 1.21 0.48
CA ARG A 172 2.18 2.35 0.78
C ARG A 172 2.14 2.60 2.29
N ASN A 173 1.63 3.75 2.70
CA ASN A 173 1.44 4.05 4.11
C ASN A 173 0.22 3.30 4.69
N ASN A 174 0.43 2.08 5.17
CA ASN A 174 -0.64 1.23 5.72
C ASN A 174 -1.23 1.78 7.04
N VAL A 175 -0.46 2.54 7.82
CA VAL A 175 -1.01 3.26 8.99
C VAL A 175 -2.01 4.32 8.55
N GLN A 176 -1.70 5.05 7.47
CA GLN A 176 -2.63 6.01 6.89
C GLN A 176 -3.90 5.31 6.36
N VAL A 177 -3.77 4.14 5.74
CA VAL A 177 -4.93 3.33 5.30
C VAL A 177 -5.87 3.02 6.46
N GLY A 178 -5.34 2.46 7.54
CA GLY A 178 -6.14 2.18 8.74
C GLY A 178 -6.75 3.45 9.35
N PHE A 179 -5.99 4.54 9.38
CA PHE A 179 -6.48 5.83 9.86
C PHE A 179 -7.67 6.31 9.02
N MET A 180 -7.61 6.20 7.69
CA MET A 180 -8.70 6.58 6.78
C MET A 180 -9.97 5.74 7.00
N TYR A 181 -9.83 4.44 7.26
CA TYR A 181 -10.97 3.58 7.60
C TYR A 181 -11.69 4.04 8.87
N ALA A 182 -10.94 4.31 9.94
CA ALA A 182 -11.51 4.78 11.19
C ALA A 182 -12.08 6.20 11.08
N ASP A 183 -11.43 7.09 10.33
CA ASP A 183 -11.91 8.45 10.09
C ASP A 183 -13.23 8.47 9.31
N TYR A 184 -13.35 7.62 8.29
CA TYR A 184 -14.61 7.42 7.58
C TYR A 184 -15.73 7.01 8.54
N MET A 185 -15.50 6.01 9.39
CA MET A 185 -16.48 5.58 10.38
C MET A 185 -16.86 6.68 11.37
N GLY A 186 -15.87 7.42 11.87
CA GLY A 186 -16.10 8.57 12.74
C GLY A 186 -16.99 9.62 12.09
N ARG A 187 -16.77 9.95 10.81
CA ARG A 187 -17.61 10.90 10.06
C ARG A 187 -19.03 10.35 9.84
N LYS A 188 -19.17 9.10 9.40
CA LYS A 188 -20.48 8.50 9.09
C LYS A 188 -21.36 8.31 10.32
N LEU A 189 -20.75 7.98 11.44
CA LEU A 189 -21.46 7.75 12.70
C LEU A 189 -21.52 9.00 13.59
N ASN A 190 -21.17 10.18 13.06
CA ASN A 190 -21.14 11.45 13.78
C ASN A 190 -20.34 11.38 15.10
N GLY A 191 -19.24 10.61 15.07
CA GLY A 191 -18.29 10.44 16.16
C GLY A 191 -18.75 9.57 17.31
N LYS A 192 -19.85 8.80 17.17
CA LYS A 192 -20.43 7.98 18.25
C LYS A 192 -20.77 6.58 17.76
N GLY A 193 -20.74 5.60 18.67
CA GLY A 193 -21.22 4.24 18.39
C GLY A 193 -20.14 3.18 18.48
N GLY A 194 -20.53 1.93 18.29
CA GLY A 194 -19.66 0.77 18.39
C GLY A 194 -19.30 0.18 17.02
N VAL A 195 -18.01 -0.01 16.76
CA VAL A 195 -17.51 -0.66 15.55
C VAL A 195 -16.85 -1.99 15.87
N VAL A 196 -16.96 -2.94 14.95
CA VAL A 196 -16.20 -4.20 14.98
C VAL A 196 -15.13 -4.20 13.89
N LEU A 197 -14.01 -4.86 14.16
CA LEU A 197 -12.82 -4.85 13.30
C LEU A 197 -12.54 -6.26 12.77
N LEU A 198 -12.41 -6.37 11.45
CA LEU A 198 -12.00 -7.59 10.75
C LEU A 198 -10.68 -7.30 10.03
N MET A 199 -9.60 -7.89 10.54
CA MET A 199 -8.22 -7.62 10.11
C MET A 199 -7.63 -8.79 9.31
N GLY A 200 -6.53 -8.54 8.60
CA GLY A 200 -5.77 -9.54 7.85
C GLY A 200 -5.05 -10.60 8.69
N PHE A 201 -3.99 -11.19 8.13
CA PHE A 201 -3.16 -12.16 8.84
C PHE A 201 -2.40 -11.52 10.01
N ALA A 202 -2.50 -12.12 11.19
CA ALA A 202 -1.74 -11.72 12.37
C ALA A 202 -0.22 -11.79 12.11
N GLY A 203 0.53 -10.78 12.56
CA GLY A 203 1.99 -10.74 12.41
C GLY A 203 2.50 -10.30 11.02
N SER A 204 1.61 -10.05 10.06
CA SER A 204 1.97 -9.35 8.82
C SER A 204 2.17 -7.86 9.12
N SER A 205 3.33 -7.31 8.75
CA SER A 205 3.63 -5.88 8.94
C SER A 205 2.55 -4.96 8.38
N TYR A 206 1.93 -5.35 7.26
CA TYR A 206 0.79 -4.65 6.66
C TYR A 206 -0.42 -4.60 7.62
N ALA A 207 -0.89 -5.75 8.11
CA ALA A 207 -2.11 -5.83 8.90
C ALA A 207 -1.94 -5.13 10.26
N GLU A 208 -0.75 -5.27 10.86
CA GLU A 208 -0.39 -4.58 12.10
C GLU A 208 -0.34 -3.05 11.93
N ASP A 209 0.17 -2.57 10.79
CA ASP A 209 0.18 -1.14 10.46
C ASP A 209 -1.25 -0.61 10.25
N VAL A 210 -2.11 -1.34 9.52
CA VAL A 210 -3.53 -0.97 9.34
C VAL A 210 -4.25 -0.93 10.70
N LEU A 211 -4.10 -1.95 11.54
CA LEU A 211 -4.75 -1.98 12.86
C LEU A 211 -4.30 -0.81 13.75
N ARG A 212 -3.00 -0.50 13.74
CA ARG A 212 -2.46 0.67 14.43
C ARG A 212 -3.10 1.96 13.90
N GLY A 213 -3.22 2.10 12.58
CA GLY A 213 -3.88 3.21 11.92
C GLY A 213 -5.34 3.35 12.35
N VAL A 214 -6.09 2.24 12.36
CA VAL A 214 -7.50 2.21 12.79
C VAL A 214 -7.62 2.73 14.21
N ARG A 215 -6.81 2.21 15.15
CA ARG A 215 -6.84 2.66 16.55
C ARG A 215 -6.43 4.11 16.71
N GLN A 216 -5.45 4.59 15.94
CA GLN A 216 -5.09 6.02 15.91
C GLN A 216 -6.25 6.88 15.40
N GLY A 217 -6.96 6.46 14.35
CA GLY A 217 -8.12 7.17 13.83
C GLY A 217 -9.28 7.19 14.82
N LEU A 218 -9.61 6.05 15.43
CA LEU A 218 -10.66 5.96 16.44
C LEU A 218 -10.38 6.85 17.66
N SER A 219 -9.11 7.04 18.03
CA SER A 219 -8.74 7.93 19.15
C SER A 219 -9.16 9.40 18.96
N LYS A 220 -9.45 9.83 17.72
CA LYS A 220 -10.00 11.17 17.43
C LYS A 220 -11.48 11.30 17.78
N TYR A 221 -12.18 10.18 17.98
CA TYR A 221 -13.61 10.12 18.22
C TYR A 221 -13.86 9.42 19.58
N PRO A 222 -13.77 10.12 20.71
CA PRO A 222 -13.77 9.48 22.05
C PRO A 222 -15.10 8.80 22.43
N GLU A 223 -16.19 9.10 21.72
CA GLU A 223 -17.49 8.43 21.90
C GLU A 223 -17.67 7.20 20.98
N MET A 224 -16.70 6.92 20.10
CA MET A 224 -16.62 5.68 19.34
C MET A 224 -15.97 4.57 20.18
N LYS A 225 -16.40 3.32 20.00
CA LYS A 225 -15.84 2.16 20.71
C LYS A 225 -15.47 1.04 19.74
N GLU A 226 -14.26 0.51 19.86
CA GLU A 226 -13.90 -0.81 19.33
C GLU A 226 -14.63 -1.87 20.18
N LEU A 227 -15.70 -2.47 19.64
CA LEU A 227 -16.52 -3.47 20.34
C LEU A 227 -15.80 -4.82 20.39
N ALA A 228 -15.22 -5.23 19.27
CA ALA A 228 -14.48 -6.46 19.12
C ALA A 228 -13.54 -6.38 17.90
N MET A 229 -12.52 -7.24 17.88
CA MET A 229 -11.58 -7.38 16.78
C MET A 229 -11.23 -8.85 16.57
N ALA A 230 -11.14 -9.26 15.30
CA ALA A 230 -10.63 -10.57 14.91
C ALA A 230 -9.73 -10.46 13.67
N ASN A 231 -8.65 -11.25 13.67
CA ASN A 231 -7.90 -11.52 12.44
C ASN A 231 -8.67 -12.58 11.65
N ALA A 232 -9.25 -12.16 10.53
CA ALA A 232 -10.04 -12.98 9.64
C ALA A 232 -9.29 -13.29 8.33
N ASN A 233 -7.96 -13.12 8.32
CA ASN A 233 -7.05 -13.75 7.35
C ASN A 233 -7.33 -13.40 5.89
N TRP A 234 -7.95 -12.24 5.62
CA TRP A 234 -8.46 -11.87 4.29
C TRP A 234 -9.43 -12.91 3.68
N SER A 235 -10.04 -13.74 4.52
CA SER A 235 -10.90 -14.85 4.13
C SER A 235 -12.38 -14.49 4.36
N PRO A 236 -13.25 -14.60 3.34
CA PRO A 236 -14.69 -14.41 3.53
C PRO A 236 -15.27 -15.37 4.58
N THR A 237 -14.79 -16.62 4.61
CA THR A 237 -15.26 -17.65 5.52
C THR A 237 -14.91 -17.33 6.96
N ASP A 238 -13.66 -16.94 7.22
CA ASP A 238 -13.21 -16.59 8.58
C ASP A 238 -13.90 -15.31 9.05
N ALA A 239 -14.08 -14.34 8.14
CA ALA A 239 -14.78 -13.10 8.43
C ALA A 239 -16.25 -13.33 8.76
N LYS A 240 -16.94 -14.20 8.01
CA LYS A 240 -18.32 -14.58 8.31
C LYS A 240 -18.43 -15.20 9.70
N LYS A 241 -17.57 -16.16 10.02
CA LYS A 241 -17.53 -16.81 11.35
C LYS A 241 -17.25 -15.81 12.47
N ALA A 242 -16.29 -14.90 12.29
CA ALA A 242 -16.00 -13.86 13.27
C ALA A 242 -17.18 -12.90 13.46
N MET A 243 -17.82 -12.49 12.36
CA MET A 243 -18.95 -11.58 12.39
C MET A 243 -20.19 -12.24 13.04
N GLU A 244 -20.45 -13.53 12.80
CA GLU A 244 -21.48 -14.29 13.51
C GLU A 244 -21.25 -14.25 15.03
N ALA A 245 -20.02 -14.44 15.49
CA ALA A 245 -19.67 -14.34 16.90
C ALA A 245 -19.86 -12.91 17.45
N PHE A 246 -19.49 -11.89 16.67
CA PHE A 246 -19.71 -10.49 17.05
C PHE A 246 -21.19 -10.13 17.15
N ILE A 247 -22.03 -10.59 16.22
CA ILE A 247 -23.48 -10.38 16.24
C ILE A 247 -24.11 -10.98 17.49
N GLN A 248 -23.64 -12.16 17.92
CA GLN A 248 -24.11 -12.80 19.15
C GLN A 248 -23.68 -12.04 20.41
N ALA A 249 -22.44 -11.55 20.45
CA ALA A 249 -21.88 -10.84 21.60
C ALA A 249 -22.37 -9.37 21.71
N HIS A 250 -22.73 -8.74 20.59
CA HIS A 250 -23.04 -7.32 20.51
C HIS A 250 -24.41 -7.08 19.85
N PRO A 251 -25.46 -6.81 20.65
CA PRO A 251 -26.80 -6.51 20.14
C PRO A 251 -26.88 -5.28 19.22
N GLN A 252 -25.91 -4.36 19.31
CA GLN A 252 -25.79 -3.19 18.45
C GLN A 252 -24.35 -3.11 17.92
N ILE A 253 -24.24 -3.05 16.60
CA ILE A 253 -22.98 -2.82 15.85
C ILE A 253 -23.32 -1.70 14.86
N ASP A 254 -22.69 -0.54 15.02
CA ASP A 254 -22.98 0.67 14.26
C ASP A 254 -22.09 0.79 13.02
N GLY A 255 -20.98 0.05 12.95
CA GLY A 255 -20.08 0.03 11.79
C GLY A 255 -19.18 -1.20 11.75
N VAL A 256 -18.73 -1.58 10.56
CA VAL A 256 -17.78 -2.68 10.34
C VAL A 256 -16.53 -2.15 9.66
N ILE A 257 -15.40 -2.16 10.36
CA ILE A 257 -14.10 -1.88 9.75
C ILE A 257 -13.52 -3.19 9.25
N SER A 258 -13.59 -3.42 7.94
CA SER A 258 -12.95 -4.55 7.28
C SER A 258 -11.72 -4.10 6.50
N ASP A 259 -10.57 -4.71 6.77
CA ASP A 259 -9.32 -4.55 6.02
C ASP A 259 -9.33 -5.40 4.74
N GLY A 260 -10.37 -5.21 3.93
CA GLY A 260 -10.49 -5.81 2.61
C GLY A 260 -11.90 -6.25 2.24
N GLY A 261 -12.21 -6.26 0.95
CA GLY A 261 -13.54 -6.52 0.40
C GLY A 261 -13.99 -7.97 0.53
N GLN A 262 -13.05 -8.93 0.53
CA GLN A 262 -13.36 -10.35 0.75
C GLN A 262 -13.92 -10.61 2.15
N MET A 263 -13.30 -10.02 3.18
CA MET A 263 -13.81 -10.09 4.55
C MET A 263 -15.08 -9.26 4.71
N GLY A 264 -15.17 -8.11 4.04
CA GLY A 264 -16.38 -7.28 4.02
C GLY A 264 -17.59 -8.04 3.47
N LEU A 265 -17.40 -8.83 2.40
CA LEU A 265 -18.41 -9.74 1.86
C LEU A 265 -18.85 -10.78 2.89
N GLY A 266 -17.89 -11.42 3.59
CA GLY A 266 -18.19 -12.37 4.67
C GLY A 266 -19.01 -11.75 5.82
N ALA A 267 -18.69 -10.51 6.20
CA ALA A 267 -19.44 -9.78 7.21
C ALA A 267 -20.87 -9.45 6.77
N VAL A 268 -21.04 -9.03 5.51
CA VAL A 268 -22.36 -8.80 4.89
C VAL A 268 -23.20 -10.07 4.91
N ASP A 269 -22.62 -11.22 4.53
CA ASP A 269 -23.34 -12.49 4.54
C ASP A 269 -23.79 -12.89 5.95
N ALA A 270 -22.94 -12.73 6.97
CA ALA A 270 -23.31 -12.99 8.37
C ALA A 270 -24.47 -12.10 8.85
N LEU A 271 -24.45 -10.81 8.48
CA LEU A 271 -25.50 -9.85 8.84
C LEU A 271 -26.83 -10.19 8.17
N LEU A 272 -26.81 -10.58 6.89
CA LEU A 272 -27.99 -11.00 6.15
C LEU A 272 -28.59 -12.29 6.73
N ASP A 273 -27.77 -13.29 7.04
CA ASP A 273 -28.22 -14.55 7.64
C ASP A 273 -28.85 -14.31 9.02
N ALA A 274 -28.28 -13.39 9.80
CA ALA A 274 -28.83 -12.95 11.08
C ALA A 274 -30.04 -12.00 10.94
N LYS A 275 -30.44 -11.64 9.72
CA LYS A 275 -31.51 -10.66 9.42
C LYS A 275 -31.29 -9.32 10.12
N ARG A 276 -30.03 -8.90 10.22
CA ARG A 276 -29.60 -7.62 10.78
C ARG A 276 -29.43 -6.59 9.66
N PRO A 277 -29.72 -5.30 9.93
CA PRO A 277 -29.35 -4.25 8.99
C PRO A 277 -27.82 -4.25 8.81
N ILE A 278 -27.38 -3.96 7.59
CA ILE A 278 -25.96 -3.83 7.27
C ILE A 278 -25.55 -2.38 7.59
N PRO A 279 -24.65 -2.14 8.57
CA PRO A 279 -24.16 -0.80 8.85
C PRO A 279 -23.13 -0.36 7.78
N PRO A 280 -22.68 0.92 7.80
CA PRO A 280 -21.54 1.33 7.00
C PRO A 280 -20.35 0.39 7.19
N ILE A 281 -19.64 0.11 6.10
CA ILE A 281 -18.56 -0.88 6.06
C ILE A 281 -17.36 -0.38 5.26
N THR A 282 -16.14 -0.59 5.76
CA THR A 282 -14.93 -0.35 4.94
C THR A 282 -14.57 -1.58 4.12
N ALA A 283 -13.95 -1.37 2.97
CA ALA A 283 -13.56 -2.41 2.04
C ALA A 283 -12.45 -1.92 1.10
N ASP A 284 -12.33 -2.55 -0.06
CA ASP A 284 -11.37 -2.22 -1.10
C ASP A 284 -12.02 -2.25 -2.51
N GLY A 285 -11.19 -2.10 -3.54
CA GLY A 285 -11.63 -2.11 -4.94
C GLY A 285 -11.75 -3.49 -5.59
N TRP A 286 -11.90 -4.57 -4.82
CA TRP A 286 -12.13 -5.91 -5.36
C TRP A 286 -13.49 -6.00 -6.05
N ASN A 287 -13.54 -6.54 -7.27
CA ASN A 287 -14.75 -6.52 -8.11
C ASN A 287 -15.91 -7.29 -7.48
N GLY A 288 -15.63 -8.42 -6.83
CA GLY A 288 -16.66 -9.20 -6.12
C GLY A 288 -17.30 -8.43 -4.96
N TRP A 289 -16.52 -7.62 -4.23
CA TRP A 289 -17.06 -6.70 -3.23
C TRP A 289 -17.92 -5.63 -3.88
N LEU A 290 -17.42 -4.95 -4.92
CA LEU A 290 -18.14 -3.87 -5.59
C LEU A 290 -19.45 -4.37 -6.21
N ARG A 291 -19.46 -5.57 -6.80
CA ARG A 291 -20.68 -6.22 -7.28
C ARG A 291 -21.70 -6.35 -6.17
N ARG A 292 -21.31 -6.94 -5.03
CA ARG A 292 -22.22 -7.13 -3.89
C ARG A 292 -22.70 -5.81 -3.29
N ALA A 293 -21.80 -4.85 -3.13
CA ALA A 293 -22.12 -3.52 -2.63
C ALA A 293 -23.15 -2.82 -3.52
N LYS A 294 -23.02 -2.97 -4.85
CA LYS A 294 -23.97 -2.43 -5.82
C LYS A 294 -25.33 -3.12 -5.76
N GLU A 295 -25.35 -4.46 -5.75
CA GLU A 295 -26.58 -5.27 -5.67
C GLU A 295 -27.44 -4.93 -4.44
N LEU A 296 -26.78 -4.69 -3.30
CA LEU A 296 -27.44 -4.41 -2.03
C LEU A 296 -27.55 -2.91 -1.71
N ASN A 297 -27.05 -2.03 -2.58
CA ASN A 297 -26.98 -0.59 -2.35
C ASN A 297 -26.31 -0.22 -1.00
N LEU A 298 -25.16 -0.82 -0.70
CA LEU A 298 -24.45 -0.65 0.57
C LEU A 298 -23.76 0.71 0.64
N GLU A 299 -23.80 1.32 1.83
CA GLU A 299 -22.91 2.43 2.18
C GLU A 299 -21.54 1.88 2.55
N PHE A 300 -20.49 2.32 1.84
CA PHE A 300 -19.13 1.85 2.10
C PHE A 300 -18.06 2.91 1.80
N PHE A 301 -16.85 2.61 2.27
CA PHE A 301 -15.61 3.31 1.91
C PHE A 301 -14.55 2.30 1.50
N ALA A 302 -14.05 2.46 0.28
CA ALA A 302 -13.02 1.62 -0.28
C ALA A 302 -11.68 2.35 -0.32
N VAL A 303 -10.63 1.63 0.04
CA VAL A 303 -9.24 1.99 -0.25
C VAL A 303 -8.71 1.06 -1.34
N SER A 304 -7.98 1.58 -2.32
CA SER A 304 -7.43 0.80 -3.43
C SER A 304 -6.59 -0.39 -2.95
N GLY A 305 -6.50 -1.45 -3.76
CA GLY A 305 -5.61 -2.58 -3.46
C GLY A 305 -4.13 -2.29 -3.75
N ASP A 306 -3.83 -1.30 -4.59
CA ASP A 306 -2.48 -0.85 -4.96
C ASP A 306 -1.57 -1.92 -5.57
N GLN A 307 -2.14 -2.96 -6.17
CA GLN A 307 -1.39 -4.06 -6.79
C GLN A 307 -0.43 -3.61 -7.88
N ALA A 308 -0.71 -2.48 -8.53
CA ALA A 308 0.18 -1.84 -9.49
C ALA A 308 1.54 -1.40 -8.90
N MET A 309 1.71 -1.46 -7.57
CA MET A 309 3.02 -1.30 -6.95
C MET A 309 4.04 -2.33 -7.46
N SER A 310 3.63 -3.53 -7.89
CA SER A 310 4.58 -4.47 -8.51
C SER A 310 5.07 -4.02 -9.88
N LEU A 311 4.26 -3.31 -10.67
CA LEU A 311 4.75 -2.66 -11.89
C LEU A 311 5.74 -1.55 -11.55
N THR A 312 5.50 -0.81 -10.47
CA THR A 312 6.47 0.16 -9.94
C THR A 312 7.76 -0.52 -9.49
N ALA A 313 7.69 -1.72 -8.90
CA ALA A 313 8.86 -2.51 -8.55
C ALA A 313 9.65 -2.95 -9.80
N VAL A 314 8.98 -3.36 -10.87
CA VAL A 314 9.63 -3.64 -12.17
C VAL A 314 10.34 -2.39 -12.70
N ASP A 315 9.71 -1.22 -12.60
CA ASP A 315 10.34 0.06 -12.98
C ASP A 315 11.60 0.34 -12.14
N GLN A 316 11.58 0.05 -10.83
CA GLN A 316 12.78 0.15 -9.98
C GLN A 316 13.87 -0.84 -10.40
N ALA A 317 13.51 -2.08 -10.73
CA ALA A 317 14.48 -3.08 -11.17
C ALA A 317 15.24 -2.66 -12.44
N VAL A 318 14.52 -2.09 -13.42
CA VAL A 318 15.13 -1.54 -14.63
C VAL A 318 16.11 -0.41 -14.28
N LYS A 319 15.74 0.51 -13.38
CA LYS A 319 16.63 1.60 -12.92
C LYS A 319 17.87 1.08 -12.22
N ILE A 320 17.68 0.13 -11.29
CA ILE A 320 18.76 -0.51 -10.54
C ILE A 320 19.78 -1.16 -11.50
N LEU A 321 19.30 -1.96 -12.46
CA LEU A 321 20.17 -2.69 -13.40
C LEU A 321 20.80 -1.79 -14.47
N ARG A 322 20.31 -0.56 -14.64
CA ARG A 322 20.96 0.50 -15.42
C ARG A 322 21.97 1.33 -14.62
N GLY A 323 22.02 1.14 -13.31
CA GLY A 323 22.84 1.95 -12.40
C GLY A 323 22.29 3.35 -12.14
N GLU A 324 20.98 3.57 -12.33
CA GLU A 324 20.31 4.82 -12.03
C GLU A 324 20.00 4.93 -10.52
N PRO A 325 20.25 6.07 -9.87
CA PRO A 325 19.95 6.23 -8.44
C PRO A 325 18.43 6.14 -8.20
N ILE A 326 18.04 5.48 -7.11
CA ILE A 326 16.65 5.20 -6.75
C ILE A 326 16.36 5.56 -5.30
N ALA A 327 15.09 5.77 -4.93
CA ALA A 327 14.74 6.01 -3.54
C ALA A 327 14.80 4.71 -2.72
N LYS A 328 15.26 4.80 -1.47
CA LYS A 328 15.27 3.65 -0.54
C LYS A 328 13.86 3.12 -0.27
N ASN A 329 12.91 4.05 -0.12
CA ASN A 329 11.50 3.77 0.07
C ASN A 329 10.71 4.46 -1.04
N VAL A 330 9.92 3.69 -1.77
CA VAL A 330 9.02 4.19 -2.82
C VAL A 330 7.60 4.03 -2.30
N GLU A 331 6.99 5.16 -1.97
CA GLU A 331 5.59 5.19 -1.54
C GLU A 331 4.66 5.21 -2.75
N TYR A 332 3.83 4.18 -2.87
CA TYR A 332 2.79 4.07 -3.88
C TYR A 332 1.53 4.83 -3.41
N PRO A 333 0.94 5.69 -4.26
CA PRO A 333 -0.18 6.54 -3.86
C PRO A 333 -1.45 5.72 -3.64
N VAL A 334 -2.18 6.06 -2.58
CA VAL A 334 -3.45 5.44 -2.24
C VAL A 334 -4.62 6.19 -2.89
N VAL A 335 -5.56 5.44 -3.46
CA VAL A 335 -6.82 5.97 -3.99
C VAL A 335 -7.96 5.51 -3.10
N THR A 336 -8.88 6.41 -2.79
CA THR A 336 -10.07 6.11 -1.98
C THR A 336 -11.33 6.47 -2.75
N PHE A 337 -12.43 5.76 -2.48
CA PHE A 337 -13.73 6.10 -3.05
C PHE A 337 -14.88 5.58 -2.18
N GLU A 338 -16.03 6.22 -2.29
CA GLU A 338 -17.28 5.85 -1.59
C GLU A 338 -18.32 5.31 -2.59
N GLN A 339 -19.51 5.00 -2.09
CA GLN A 339 -20.63 4.42 -2.83
C GLN A 339 -21.02 5.21 -4.09
N ASP A 340 -20.98 6.54 -4.05
CA ASP A 340 -21.35 7.42 -5.16
C ASP A 340 -20.42 7.30 -6.38
N GLN A 341 -19.22 6.75 -6.18
CA GLN A 341 -18.23 6.54 -7.22
C GLN A 341 -18.17 5.09 -7.71
N ILE A 342 -19.04 4.20 -7.24
CA ILE A 342 -18.98 2.76 -7.53
C ILE A 342 -18.94 2.44 -9.03
N ASP A 343 -19.70 3.18 -9.85
CA ASP A 343 -19.80 2.96 -11.30
C ASP A 343 -18.49 3.26 -12.05
N LYS A 344 -17.59 4.02 -11.43
CA LYS A 344 -16.25 4.27 -11.99
C LYS A 344 -15.33 3.06 -11.83
N TYR A 345 -15.54 2.23 -10.80
CA TYR A 345 -14.61 1.19 -10.40
C TYR A 345 -15.15 -0.23 -10.63
N TYR A 346 -16.46 -0.43 -10.50
CA TYR A 346 -17.10 -1.72 -10.74
C TYR A 346 -17.14 -2.05 -12.24
N ARG A 347 -16.68 -3.24 -12.60
CA ARG A 347 -16.67 -3.74 -13.98
C ARG A 347 -17.57 -4.98 -14.10
N PRO A 348 -18.83 -4.83 -14.53
CA PRO A 348 -19.77 -5.96 -14.65
C PRO A 348 -19.42 -6.93 -15.79
N ASP A 349 -18.56 -6.52 -16.72
CA ASP A 349 -18.05 -7.35 -17.82
C ASP A 349 -16.84 -8.23 -17.40
N LEU A 350 -16.31 -8.01 -16.20
CA LEU A 350 -15.18 -8.74 -15.65
C LEU A 350 -15.62 -9.61 -14.48
N ASN A 351 -14.90 -10.70 -14.26
CA ASN A 351 -15.13 -11.63 -13.16
C ASN A 351 -14.79 -11.00 -11.80
N ASP A 352 -15.20 -11.67 -10.73
CA ASP A 352 -15.01 -11.16 -9.37
C ASP A 352 -13.53 -11.02 -8.99
N GLN A 353 -12.59 -11.71 -9.64
CA GLN A 353 -11.15 -11.66 -9.31
C GLN A 353 -10.47 -10.36 -9.76
N TYR A 354 -11.16 -9.52 -10.53
CA TYR A 354 -10.67 -8.20 -10.94
C TYR A 354 -10.52 -7.24 -9.74
N TRP A 355 -9.62 -6.27 -9.88
CA TRP A 355 -9.39 -5.22 -8.90
C TRP A 355 -9.25 -3.86 -9.58
N ALA A 356 -9.83 -2.84 -8.97
CA ALA A 356 -9.67 -1.45 -9.37
C ALA A 356 -9.09 -0.60 -8.21
N PRO A 357 -8.42 0.53 -8.51
CA PRO A 357 -7.82 0.86 -9.80
C PRO A 357 -6.59 -0.02 -10.10
N HIS A 358 -6.21 -0.12 -11.38
CA HIS A 358 -5.01 -0.84 -11.86
C HIS A 358 -4.26 -0.02 -12.91
N GLN A 359 -3.09 -0.51 -13.33
CA GLN A 359 -2.27 0.09 -14.40
C GLN A 359 -2.06 -0.82 -15.61
N LEU A 360 -2.74 -1.98 -15.66
CA LEU A 360 -2.74 -2.87 -16.82
C LEU A 360 -3.50 -2.27 -18.02
N PRO A 361 -3.06 -2.49 -19.27
CA PRO A 361 -3.83 -2.16 -20.46
C PRO A 361 -5.16 -2.92 -20.54
N GLU A 362 -6.17 -2.34 -21.19
CA GLU A 362 -7.51 -2.95 -21.29
C GLU A 362 -7.46 -4.32 -21.99
N GLU A 363 -6.64 -4.50 -23.02
CA GLU A 363 -6.50 -5.82 -23.68
C GLU A 363 -5.90 -6.89 -22.75
N TRP A 364 -5.02 -6.50 -21.82
CA TRP A 364 -4.49 -7.40 -20.81
C TRP A 364 -5.59 -7.78 -19.81
N VAL A 365 -6.33 -6.77 -19.34
CA VAL A 365 -7.44 -6.97 -18.39
C VAL A 365 -8.49 -7.89 -18.98
N GLN A 366 -8.95 -7.64 -20.21
CA GLN A 366 -9.94 -8.48 -20.89
C GLN A 366 -9.45 -9.91 -21.11
N ARG A 367 -8.16 -10.10 -21.39
CA ARG A 367 -7.61 -11.45 -21.57
C ARG A 367 -7.64 -12.27 -20.28
N VAL A 368 -7.43 -11.63 -19.13
CA VAL A 368 -7.27 -12.32 -17.84
C VAL A 368 -8.56 -12.39 -17.04
N TYR A 369 -9.38 -11.34 -17.10
CA TYR A 369 -10.49 -11.14 -16.16
C TYR A 369 -11.88 -11.15 -16.80
N LYS A 370 -12.01 -11.38 -18.11
CA LYS A 370 -13.34 -11.44 -18.74
C LYS A 370 -14.22 -12.51 -18.09
N ALA A 371 -15.47 -12.15 -17.80
CA ALA A 371 -16.47 -12.99 -17.13
C ALA A 371 -17.01 -14.13 -18.00
#